data_AF-A0A6J4SP65-F1
#
_entry.id   AF-A0A6J4SP65-F1
#
_cell.length_a   1.000
_cell.length_b   1.000
_cell.length_c   1.000
_cell.angle_alpha   90.00
_cell.angle_beta   90.00
_cell.angle_gamma   90.00
#
_symmetry.space_group_name_H-M   'P 1'
#
loop_
_entity.id
_entity.type
_entity.pdbx_description
1 polymer ?
#
loop_
_entity_poly.entity_id
_entity_poly.type
_entity_poly.pdbx_seq_one_letter_code
_entity_poly.pdbx_strand_id
1 'polypeptide(L)'
;MAAESPTHDLAQTVQDISERVTLLVHEEIELAKAEVTGKVTKLLRGIVVGLAAGLFVVVGLLFLLHGMAWLAWYALPIGDDSIFWGFFLVAGLLFLLGGIAGYLAAKFFKDSTPPVPEMAIDEAGKIRKTLMRKKKK
;
A
#
# COMPACT_ATOMS: atom_id res chain seq x y z
N MET A 1 -47.23 8.84 51.42
CA MET A 1 -46.85 8.81 50.00
C MET A 1 -46.15 10.13 49.72
N ALA A 2 -44.84 10.21 50.00
CA ALA A 2 -44.09 11.46 49.91
C ALA A 2 -43.76 11.72 48.43
N ALA A 3 -44.09 12.92 47.95
CA ALA A 3 -43.86 13.33 46.57
C ALA A 3 -42.34 13.45 46.32
N GLU A 4 -41.80 12.59 45.44
CA GLU A 4 -40.47 12.79 44.88
C GLU A 4 -40.44 14.12 44.11
N SER A 5 -39.40 14.91 44.35
CA SER A 5 -39.25 16.22 43.71
C SER A 5 -38.66 16.05 42.30
N PRO A 6 -39.28 16.59 41.24
CA PRO A 6 -38.91 16.34 39.84
C PRO A 6 -37.49 16.79 39.46
N THR A 7 -36.87 17.63 40.28
CA THR A 7 -35.48 18.05 40.13
C THR A 7 -34.45 16.99 40.53
N HIS A 8 -34.79 16.09 41.47
CA HIS A 8 -33.88 15.03 41.91
C HIS A 8 -33.75 13.92 40.84
N ASP A 9 -34.85 13.61 40.17
CA ASP A 9 -34.93 12.63 39.07
C ASP A 9 -34.17 13.12 37.81
N LEU A 10 -34.27 14.42 37.50
CA LEU A 10 -33.52 15.03 36.39
C LEU A 10 -32.01 15.05 36.65
N ALA A 11 -31.59 15.34 37.89
CA ALA A 11 -30.17 15.34 38.26
C ALA A 11 -29.56 13.92 38.17
N GLN A 12 -30.30 12.90 38.57
CA GLN A 12 -29.90 11.49 38.45
C GLN A 12 -29.84 11.05 36.98
N THR A 13 -30.83 11.41 36.16
CA THR A 13 -30.84 11.07 34.73
C THR A 13 -29.64 11.68 33.99
N VAL A 14 -29.27 12.93 34.30
CA VAL A 14 -28.09 13.57 33.68
C VAL A 14 -26.79 12.89 34.13
N GLN A 15 -26.70 12.46 35.39
CA GLN A 15 -25.57 11.66 35.87
C GLN A 15 -25.48 10.32 35.13
N ASP A 16 -26.58 9.59 35.00
CA ASP A 16 -26.63 8.31 34.30
C ASP A 16 -26.24 8.44 32.82
N ILE A 17 -26.71 9.49 32.14
CA ILE A 17 -26.33 9.76 30.74
C ILE A 17 -24.83 10.08 30.66
N SER A 18 -24.30 10.90 31.57
CA SER A 18 -22.87 11.24 31.61
C SER A 18 -22.00 10.00 31.82
N GLU A 19 -22.43 9.09 32.69
CA GLU A 19 -21.73 7.86 32.99
C GLU A 19 -21.76 6.89 31.81
N ARG A 20 -22.92 6.73 31.15
CA ARG A 20 -23.08 5.92 29.94
C ARG A 20 -22.28 6.46 28.75
N VAL A 21 -22.23 7.79 28.57
CA VAL A 21 -21.40 8.41 27.52
C VAL A 21 -19.93 8.18 27.78
N THR A 22 -19.48 8.28 29.05
CA THR A 22 -18.09 8.00 29.43
C THR A 22 -17.72 6.54 29.18
N LEU A 23 -18.63 5.61 29.51
CA LEU A 23 -18.47 4.18 29.23
C LEU A 23 -18.32 3.93 27.72
N LEU A 24 -19.21 4.49 26.91
CA LEU A 24 -19.24 4.29 25.46
C LEU A 24 -17.97 4.84 24.78
N VAL A 25 -17.46 5.99 25.23
CA VAL A 25 -16.18 6.52 24.74
C VAL A 25 -15.02 5.58 25.07
N HIS A 26 -15.00 4.98 26.27
CA HIS A 26 -13.99 3.99 26.62
C HIS A 26 -14.07 2.75 25.72
N GLU A 27 -15.28 2.22 25.50
CA GLU A 27 -15.51 1.05 24.65
C GLU A 27 -15.07 1.29 23.20
N GLU A 28 -15.39 2.45 22.62
CA GLU A 28 -14.96 2.82 21.26
C GLU A 28 -13.43 2.96 21.16
N ILE A 29 -12.78 3.50 22.21
CA ILE A 29 -11.32 3.57 22.26
C ILE A 29 -10.72 2.16 22.34
N GLU A 30 -11.28 1.27 23.15
CA GLU A 30 -10.82 -0.12 23.26
C GLU A 30 -11.03 -0.89 21.97
N LEU A 31 -12.17 -0.71 21.30
CA LEU A 31 -12.48 -1.33 20.03
C LEU A 31 -11.54 -0.80 18.93
N ALA A 32 -11.37 0.52 18.83
CA ALA A 32 -10.44 1.13 17.89
C ALA A 32 -9.00 0.66 18.15
N LYS A 33 -8.58 0.55 19.41
CA LYS A 33 -7.27 0.02 19.79
C LYS A 33 -7.12 -1.44 19.37
N ALA A 34 -8.13 -2.28 19.59
CA ALA A 34 -8.13 -3.67 19.17
C ALA A 34 -8.07 -3.80 17.64
N GLU A 35 -8.85 -3.01 16.91
CA GLU A 35 -8.88 -3.01 15.45
C GLU A 35 -7.55 -2.53 14.86
N VAL A 36 -7.03 -1.40 15.31
CA VAL A 36 -5.73 -0.86 14.87
C VAL A 36 -4.61 -1.84 15.18
N THR A 37 -4.57 -2.40 16.40
CA THR A 37 -3.56 -3.39 16.79
C THR A 37 -3.64 -4.64 15.92
N GLY A 38 -4.85 -5.14 15.65
CA GLY A 38 -5.08 -6.28 14.77
C GLY A 38 -4.62 -6.01 13.34
N LYS A 39 -4.94 -4.84 12.78
CA LYS A 39 -4.52 -4.41 11.43
C LYS A 39 -3.00 -4.28 11.34
N VAL A 40 -2.36 -3.59 12.29
CA VAL A 40 -0.91 -3.41 12.34
C VAL A 40 -0.20 -4.75 12.49
N THR A 41 -0.67 -5.62 13.38
CA THR A 41 -0.06 -6.94 13.60
C THR A 41 -0.14 -7.81 12.34
N LYS A 42 -1.29 -7.82 11.65
CA LYS A 42 -1.44 -8.53 10.37
C LYS A 42 -0.51 -7.98 9.30
N LEU A 43 -0.42 -6.65 9.19
CA LEU A 43 0.49 -5.99 8.25
C LEU A 43 1.95 -6.34 8.53
N LEU A 44 2.39 -6.25 9.80
CA LEU A 44 3.75 -6.58 10.20
C LEU A 44 4.10 -8.04 9.90
N ARG A 45 3.20 -8.98 10.21
CA ARG A 45 3.39 -10.39 9.84
C ARG A 45 3.49 -10.56 8.33
N GLY A 46 2.62 -9.89 7.58
CA GLY A 46 2.68 -9.88 6.12
C GLY A 46 4.01 -9.37 5.57
N ILE A 47 4.53 -8.28 6.14
CA ILE A 47 5.85 -7.72 5.77
C ILE A 47 6.97 -8.71 6.08
N VAL A 48 7.00 -9.29 7.29
CA VAL A 48 8.06 -10.24 7.68
C VAL A 48 8.07 -11.46 6.77
N VAL A 49 6.90 -12.08 6.56
CA VAL A 49 6.78 -13.25 5.67
C VAL A 49 7.09 -12.86 4.23
N GLY A 50 6.60 -11.71 3.77
CA GLY A 50 6.85 -11.20 2.43
C GLY A 50 8.33 -10.94 2.16
N LEU A 51 9.05 -10.33 3.11
CA LEU A 51 10.49 -10.10 3.01
C LEU A 51 11.28 -11.42 3.00
N ALA A 52 10.92 -12.36 3.89
CA ALA A 52 11.56 -13.67 3.92
C ALA A 52 11.35 -14.43 2.60
N ALA A 53 10.11 -14.55 2.13
CA ALA A 53 9.79 -15.19 0.87
C ALA A 53 10.46 -14.49 -0.32
N GLY A 54 10.43 -13.16 -0.35
CA GLY A 54 11.11 -12.35 -1.36
C GLY A 54 12.61 -12.61 -1.40
N LEU A 55 13.27 -12.72 -0.25
CA LEU A 55 14.69 -13.05 -0.17
C LEU A 55 14.98 -14.44 -0.76
N PHE A 56 14.19 -15.46 -0.42
CA PHE A 56 14.36 -16.81 -0.98
C PHE A 56 14.16 -16.82 -2.50
N VAL A 57 13.18 -16.09 -3.02
CA VAL A 57 12.95 -15.99 -4.48
C VAL A 57 14.13 -15.30 -5.17
N VAL A 58 14.61 -14.18 -4.62
CA VAL A 58 15.75 -13.44 -5.19
C VAL A 58 17.02 -14.31 -5.16
N VAL A 59 17.34 -14.92 -4.03
CA VAL A 59 18.52 -15.80 -3.89
C VAL A 59 18.40 -17.01 -4.82
N GLY A 60 17.23 -17.66 -4.86
CA GLY A 60 16.97 -18.78 -5.76
C GLY A 60 17.13 -18.41 -7.22
N LEU A 61 16.62 -17.24 -7.63
CA LEU A 61 16.80 -16.71 -8.98
C LEU A 61 18.28 -16.44 -9.30
N LEU A 62 19.06 -15.90 -8.36
CA LEU A 62 20.50 -15.71 -8.54
C LEU A 62 21.23 -17.05 -8.78
N PHE A 63 20.95 -18.07 -7.97
CA PHE A 63 21.54 -19.41 -8.15
C PHE A 63 21.09 -20.04 -9.47
N LEU A 64 19.83 -19.87 -9.85
CA LEU A 64 19.31 -20.37 -11.12
C LEU A 64 20.01 -19.71 -12.31
N LEU A 65 20.13 -18.39 -12.33
CA LEU A 65 20.81 -17.66 -13.41
C LEU A 65 22.30 -17.98 -13.45
N HIS A 66 22.94 -18.15 -12.28
CA HIS A 66 24.33 -18.60 -12.20
C HIS A 66 24.50 -20.01 -12.78
N GLY A 67 23.62 -20.96 -12.41
CA GLY A 67 23.60 -22.30 -12.98
C GLY A 67 23.35 -22.30 -14.49
N MET A 68 22.43 -21.44 -14.97
CA MET A 68 22.19 -21.26 -16.41
C MET A 68 23.42 -20.72 -17.14
N ALA A 69 24.20 -19.83 -16.53
CA ALA A 69 25.42 -19.31 -17.13
C ALA A 69 26.48 -20.41 -17.29
N TRP A 70 26.65 -21.25 -16.28
CA TRP A 70 27.51 -22.45 -16.36
C TRP A 70 27.01 -23.44 -17.40
N LEU A 71 25.71 -23.72 -17.42
CA LEU A 71 25.09 -24.62 -18.39
C LEU A 71 25.24 -24.08 -19.82
N ALA A 72 25.07 -22.78 -20.02
CA ALA A 72 25.27 -22.12 -21.30
C ALA A 72 26.72 -22.23 -21.75
N TRP A 73 27.69 -21.96 -20.86
CA TRP A 73 29.10 -22.16 -21.19
C TRP A 73 29.39 -23.62 -21.61
N TYR A 74 28.92 -24.60 -20.83
CA TYR A 74 29.10 -26.02 -21.15
C TYR A 74 28.48 -26.43 -22.50
N ALA A 75 27.34 -25.83 -22.88
CA ALA A 75 26.65 -26.13 -24.12
C ALA A 75 27.24 -25.44 -25.35
N LEU A 76 28.04 -24.38 -25.18
CA LEU A 76 28.57 -23.59 -26.28
C LEU A 76 29.90 -24.20 -26.81
N PRO A 77 30.05 -24.40 -28.13
CA PRO A 77 31.24 -25.04 -28.72
C PRO A 77 32.38 -24.03 -28.93
N ILE A 78 32.84 -23.38 -27.86
CA ILE A 78 33.81 -22.25 -27.91
C ILE A 78 35.11 -22.52 -27.13
N GLY A 79 35.30 -23.75 -26.64
CA GLY A 79 36.48 -24.17 -25.90
C GLY A 79 36.43 -23.82 -24.41
N ASP A 80 37.12 -24.63 -23.61
CA ASP A 80 36.99 -24.63 -22.14
C ASP A 80 37.57 -23.37 -21.47
N ASP A 81 38.48 -22.67 -22.15
CA ASP A 81 39.18 -21.50 -21.58
C ASP A 81 38.32 -20.23 -21.53
N SER A 82 37.12 -20.24 -22.12
CA SER A 82 36.28 -19.04 -22.30
C SER A 82 34.96 -19.08 -21.53
N ILE A 83 35.05 -19.30 -20.21
CA ILE A 83 33.90 -19.42 -19.28
C ILE A 83 32.93 -18.23 -19.36
N PHE A 84 33.46 -17.03 -19.58
CA PHE A 84 32.70 -15.78 -19.57
C PHE A 84 31.59 -15.69 -20.62
N TRP A 85 31.66 -16.46 -21.73
CA TRP A 85 30.63 -16.39 -22.78
C TRP A 85 29.27 -16.92 -22.35
N GLY A 86 29.21 -17.95 -21.50
CA GLY A 86 27.94 -18.43 -20.93
C GLY A 86 27.26 -17.35 -20.09
N PHE A 87 28.06 -16.60 -19.31
CA PHE A 87 27.58 -15.48 -18.50
C PHE A 87 27.11 -14.30 -19.35
N PHE A 88 27.86 -13.93 -20.39
CA PHE A 88 27.44 -12.86 -21.30
C PHE A 88 26.19 -13.22 -22.11
N LEU A 89 26.01 -14.49 -22.49
CA LEU A 89 24.80 -14.94 -23.16
C LEU A 89 23.57 -14.76 -22.24
N VAL A 90 23.64 -15.26 -21.01
CA VAL A 90 22.54 -15.14 -20.04
C VAL A 90 22.27 -13.67 -19.71
N ALA A 91 23.32 -12.86 -19.49
CA ALA A 91 23.18 -11.44 -19.24
C ALA A 91 22.53 -10.71 -20.44
N GLY A 92 22.98 -10.99 -21.66
CA GLY A 92 22.41 -10.43 -22.89
C GLY A 92 20.93 -10.77 -23.05
N LEU A 93 20.54 -12.02 -22.76
CA LEU A 93 19.15 -12.44 -22.79
C LEU A 93 18.30 -11.68 -21.75
N LEU A 94 18.82 -11.50 -20.53
CA LEU A 94 18.15 -10.72 -19.49
C LEU A 94 18.01 -9.25 -19.87
N PHE A 95 19.03 -8.63 -20.46
CA PHE A 95 18.94 -7.25 -20.95
C PHE A 95 17.94 -7.10 -22.08
N LEU A 96 17.87 -8.08 -22.99
CA LEU A 96 16.88 -8.08 -24.06
C LEU A 96 15.46 -8.19 -23.51
N LEU A 97 15.20 -9.18 -22.66
CA LEU A 97 13.90 -9.38 -22.03
C LEU A 97 13.51 -8.19 -21.14
N GLY A 98 14.44 -7.69 -20.34
CA GLY A 98 14.26 -6.52 -19.48
C GLY A 98 14.01 -5.24 -20.27
N GLY A 99 14.71 -5.06 -21.39
CA GLY A 99 14.48 -3.95 -22.31
C GLY A 99 13.08 -3.99 -22.94
N ILE A 100 12.64 -5.17 -23.39
CA ILE A 100 11.28 -5.38 -23.93
C ILE A 100 10.23 -5.12 -22.84
N ALA A 101 10.39 -5.71 -21.66
CA ALA A 101 9.47 -5.54 -20.55
C ALA A 101 9.41 -4.07 -20.09
N GLY A 102 10.55 -3.40 -19.97
CA GLY A 102 10.64 -1.98 -19.63
C GLY A 102 9.99 -1.07 -20.68
N TYR A 103 10.19 -1.37 -21.97
CA TYR A 103 9.52 -0.66 -23.05
C TYR A 103 8.00 -0.83 -23.01
N LEU A 104 7.51 -2.07 -22.83
CA LEU A 104 6.07 -2.34 -22.70
C LEU A 104 5.49 -1.64 -21.47
N ALA A 105 6.16 -1.71 -20.32
CA ALA A 105 5.74 -1.01 -19.11
C ALA A 105 5.65 0.51 -19.35
N ALA A 106 6.65 1.13 -19.97
CA ALA A 106 6.63 2.56 -20.29
C ALA A 106 5.46 2.94 -21.20
N LYS A 107 5.11 2.07 -22.17
CA LYS A 107 3.94 2.26 -23.02
C LYS A 107 2.64 2.23 -22.20
N PHE A 108 2.46 1.22 -21.34
CA PHE A 108 1.27 1.13 -20.50
C PHE A 108 1.17 2.29 -19.51
N PHE A 109 2.28 2.74 -18.91
CA PHE A 109 2.27 3.89 -17.99
C PHE A 109 1.91 5.21 -18.68
N LYS A 110 2.37 5.44 -19.91
CA LYS A 110 1.97 6.64 -20.68
C LYS A 110 0.45 6.69 -20.94
N ASP A 111 -0.16 5.53 -21.14
CA ASP A 111 -1.59 5.43 -21.44
C ASP A 111 -2.45 5.40 -20.16
N SER A 112 -1.82 5.27 -18.98
CA SER A 112 -2.49 5.07 -17.69
C SER A 112 -2.55 6.31 -16.80
N THR A 113 -2.09 7.48 -17.24
CA THR A 113 -2.42 8.72 -16.51
C THR A 113 -3.93 8.90 -16.54
N PRO A 114 -4.62 8.87 -15.39
CA PRO A 114 -6.06 9.10 -15.36
C PRO A 114 -6.34 10.44 -16.05
N PRO A 115 -7.31 10.52 -16.97
CA PRO A 115 -7.68 11.80 -17.55
C PRO A 115 -7.95 12.75 -16.38
N VAL A 116 -7.25 13.89 -16.37
CA VAL A 116 -7.44 14.89 -15.33
C VAL A 116 -8.93 15.17 -15.26
N PRO A 117 -9.61 15.07 -14.10
CA PRO A 117 -11.06 15.24 -14.03
C PRO A 117 -11.40 16.72 -14.23
N GLU A 118 -11.38 17.17 -15.49
CA GLU A 118 -11.58 18.56 -15.91
C GLU A 118 -12.86 19.13 -15.34
N MET A 119 -13.93 18.31 -15.32
CA MET A 119 -15.23 18.68 -14.76
C MET A 119 -15.15 19.00 -13.25
N ALA A 120 -14.39 18.23 -12.48
CA ALA A 120 -14.20 18.45 -11.05
C ALA A 120 -13.33 19.67 -10.76
N ILE A 121 -12.31 19.92 -11.60
CA ILE A 121 -11.47 21.12 -11.51
C ILE A 121 -12.29 22.38 -11.84
N ASP A 122 -13.13 22.32 -12.86
CA ASP A 122 -13.99 23.43 -13.25
C ASP A 122 -15.04 23.77 -12.19
N GLU A 123 -15.67 22.76 -11.57
CA GLU A 123 -16.58 22.98 -10.44
C GLU A 123 -15.86 23.59 -9.24
N ALA A 124 -14.71 23.05 -8.84
CA ALA A 124 -13.91 23.63 -7.77
C ALA A 124 -13.52 25.09 -8.07
N GLY A 125 -13.21 25.41 -9.33
CA GLY A 125 -12.94 26.77 -9.80
C GLY A 125 -14.15 27.70 -9.65
N LYS A 126 -15.36 27.24 -9.99
CA LYS A 126 -16.62 27.99 -9.83
C LYS A 126 -16.96 28.23 -8.36
N ILE A 127 -16.76 27.23 -7.49
CA ILE A 127 -16.97 27.35 -6.04
C ILE A 127 -16.01 28.39 -5.45
N ARG A 128 -14.71 28.33 -5.80
CA ARG A 128 -13.71 29.31 -5.35
C ARG A 128 -14.05 30.73 -5.79
N LYS A 129 -14.47 30.92 -7.04
CA LYS A 129 -14.92 32.24 -7.55
C LYS A 129 -16.13 32.77 -6.79
N THR A 130 -17.06 31.89 -6.41
CA THR A 130 -18.26 32.26 -5.66
C THR A 130 -17.93 32.69 -4.23
N LEU A 131 -17.03 31.97 -3.55
CA LEU A 131 -16.56 32.32 -2.21
C LEU A 131 -15.77 33.64 -2.20
N MET A 132 -14.89 33.85 -3.19
CA MET A 132 -14.14 35.11 -3.31
C MET A 132 -15.03 36.31 -3.65
N ARG A 133 -16.09 36.11 -4.45
CA ARG A 133 -17.07 37.16 -4.75
C ARG A 133 -17.89 37.55 -3.51
N LYS A 134 -18.21 36.60 -2.63
CA LYS A 134 -18.95 36.85 -1.38
C LYS A 134 -18.11 37.57 -0.32
N LYS A 135 -16.77 37.40 -0.35
CA LYS A 135 -15.83 38.05 0.58
C LYS A 135 -15.53 39.53 0.25
N LYS A 136 -16.00 40.03 -0.90
CA LYS A 136 -15.76 41.40 -1.41
C LYS A 136 -16.95 42.36 -1.22
N LYS A 137 -18.01 41.90 -0.54
CA LYS A 137 -19.12 42.73 -0.01
C LYS A 137 -19.05 42.68 1.50
#